data_AF-A0AAU8U728-F1
#
_entry.id   AF-A0AAU8U728-F1
#
_cell.length_a   1.000
_cell.length_b   1.000
_cell.length_c   1.000
_cell.angle_alpha   90.00
_cell.angle_beta   90.00
_cell.angle_gamma   90.00
#
_symmetry.space_group_name_H-M   'P 1'
#
loop_
_entity.id
_entity.type
_entity.pdbx_description
1 polymer ?
#
loop_
_entity_poly.entity_id
_entity_poly.type
_entity_poly.pdbx_seq_one_letter_code
_entity_poly.pdbx_strand_id
1 'polypeptide(L)'
;MTEKNQKRVAAFCRFAIVYVMLFICAGNIINSMMLKWGFRDDQGGEFATSYSLVGMMNGDAPKPWVYRSSFPKAAKWLAERIDPDKQQKIYRSITRHDTLHNLFFAGVPSEYWTPAVAITYHLTYIAIVLSALFVLLLVYKLARLHGLNFGQSVGFLAAFSFIYPLTFQRGGYYYDFFEILGALGACYFLLRQRMVVCTLLIAIFSLNKETFFLVPLALFFLHDSDVALSKRFGWLAVQLAICFATRHFIMSGYAANDGDLVIFQLWNNLKFWVNPASYLSFYNLIGKGIYTPSLQNPLMLVPLAVYFRAAWRNTPARYRRYFFAAFVPVLPLFMLFGYCDESRNFSVVFPAIILIALHGATRFDAIFGGRAAADHGGATRTPRVSGIAEVRETA
;
A
#
# COMPACT_ATOMS: atom_id res chain seq x y z
N MET A 1 28.74 -9.42 32.60
CA MET A 1 28.36 -9.57 31.17
C MET A 1 29.24 -8.62 30.36
N THR A 2 29.93 -9.08 29.30
CA THR A 2 30.82 -8.20 28.51
C THR A 2 30.01 -7.17 27.72
N GLU A 3 30.60 -6.01 27.41
CA GLU A 3 29.96 -4.96 26.58
C GLU A 3 29.48 -5.51 25.22
N LYS A 4 30.25 -6.44 24.64
CA LYS A 4 29.88 -7.19 23.42
C LYS A 4 28.58 -7.99 23.60
N ASN A 5 28.41 -8.64 24.75
CA ASN A 5 27.20 -9.40 25.05
C ASN A 5 26.00 -8.47 25.27
N GLN A 6 26.17 -7.32 25.92
CA GLN A 6 25.11 -6.32 26.07
C GLN A 6 24.64 -5.76 24.73
N LYS A 7 25.58 -5.43 23.82
CA LYS A 7 25.26 -4.97 22.45
C LYS A 7 24.49 -6.02 21.64
N ARG A 8 24.87 -7.30 21.75
CA ARG A 8 24.17 -8.43 21.09
C ARG A 8 22.75 -8.61 21.62
N VAL A 9 22.57 -8.60 22.94
CA VAL A 9 21.25 -8.71 23.57
C VAL A 9 20.36 -7.55 23.14
N ALA A 10 20.85 -6.30 23.18
CA ALA A 10 20.08 -5.14 22.75
C ALA A 10 19.69 -5.20 21.26
N ALA A 11 20.58 -5.67 20.38
CA ALA A 11 20.28 -5.87 18.97
C ALA A 11 19.19 -6.93 18.76
N PHE A 12 19.28 -8.05 19.48
CA PHE A 12 18.26 -9.10 19.46
C PHE A 12 16.90 -8.59 19.95
N CYS A 13 16.85 -7.86 21.07
CA CYS A 13 15.61 -7.27 21.57
C CYS A 13 14.98 -6.31 20.54
N ARG A 14 15.79 -5.44 19.91
CA ARG A 14 15.29 -4.54 18.85
C ARG A 14 14.74 -5.30 17.65
N PHE A 15 15.44 -6.36 17.23
CA PHE A 15 14.97 -7.24 16.16
C PHE A 15 13.64 -7.90 16.54
N ALA A 16 13.55 -8.51 17.72
CA ALA A 16 12.36 -9.20 18.20
C ALA A 16 11.15 -8.24 18.28
N ILE A 17 11.34 -7.02 18.81
CA ILE A 17 10.29 -6.00 18.86
C ILE A 17 9.81 -5.64 17.45
N VAL A 18 10.72 -5.34 16.52
CA VAL A 18 10.32 -4.99 15.14
C VAL A 18 9.64 -6.16 14.45
N TYR A 19 10.16 -7.37 14.62
CA TYR A 19 9.59 -8.60 14.07
C TYR A 19 8.14 -8.80 14.57
N VAL A 20 7.93 -8.81 15.88
CA VAL A 20 6.59 -8.98 16.46
C VAL A 20 5.65 -7.85 16.03
N MET A 21 6.11 -6.60 16.05
CA MET A 21 5.31 -5.46 15.62
C MET A 21 4.91 -5.53 14.15
N LEU A 22 5.81 -5.99 13.26
CA LEU A 22 5.49 -6.19 11.85
C LEU A 22 4.34 -7.19 11.69
N PHE A 23 4.37 -8.32 12.38
CA PHE A 23 3.32 -9.34 12.29
C PHE A 23 1.99 -8.89 12.89
N ILE A 24 2.00 -8.23 14.05
CA ILE A 24 0.77 -7.69 14.65
C ILE A 24 0.13 -6.64 13.74
N CYS A 25 0.94 -5.71 13.22
CA CYS A 25 0.47 -4.63 12.36
C CYS A 25 0.01 -5.15 10.99
N ALA A 26 0.72 -6.13 10.40
CA ALA A 26 0.29 -6.77 9.17
C ALA A 26 -1.01 -7.54 9.40
N GLY A 27 -1.12 -8.29 10.50
CA GLY A 27 -2.34 -8.98 10.91
C GLY A 27 -3.53 -8.03 11.04
N ASN A 28 -3.36 -6.86 11.67
CA ASN A 28 -4.39 -5.83 11.75
C ASN A 28 -4.91 -5.40 10.37
N ILE A 29 -3.98 -5.10 9.45
CA ILE A 29 -4.33 -4.65 8.10
C ILE A 29 -5.04 -5.77 7.31
N ILE A 30 -4.44 -6.96 7.28
CA ILE A 30 -4.95 -8.09 6.50
C ILE A 30 -6.30 -8.53 7.03
N ASN A 31 -6.46 -8.68 8.35
CA ASN A 31 -7.75 -9.08 8.94
C ASN A 31 -8.84 -8.03 8.67
N SER A 32 -8.53 -6.74 8.81
CA SER A 32 -9.52 -5.67 8.56
C SER A 32 -10.05 -5.69 7.12
N MET A 33 -9.17 -5.99 6.15
CA MET A 33 -9.54 -6.09 4.74
C MET A 33 -10.23 -7.42 4.43
N MET A 34 -9.65 -8.56 4.83
CA MET A 34 -10.12 -9.90 4.48
C MET A 34 -11.45 -10.26 5.15
N LEU A 35 -11.69 -9.85 6.40
CA LEU A 35 -12.97 -10.10 7.08
C LEU A 35 -14.15 -9.39 6.42
N LYS A 36 -13.89 -8.26 5.74
CA LYS A 36 -14.92 -7.43 5.14
C LYS A 36 -15.11 -7.72 3.65
N TRP A 37 -14.01 -7.90 2.92
CA TRP A 37 -14.03 -7.96 1.46
C TRP A 37 -13.62 -9.32 0.91
N GLY A 38 -12.92 -10.15 1.68
CA GLY A 38 -12.30 -11.39 1.21
C GLY A 38 -11.53 -11.17 -0.09
N PHE A 39 -11.64 -12.13 -1.03
CA PHE A 39 -11.26 -11.92 -2.41
C PHE A 39 -12.45 -11.64 -3.34
N ARG A 40 -13.49 -10.98 -2.81
CA ARG A 40 -14.76 -10.72 -3.50
C ARG A 40 -15.45 -12.02 -3.93
N ASP A 41 -15.47 -12.99 -3.02
CA ASP A 41 -16.11 -14.28 -3.26
C ASP A 41 -17.61 -14.25 -2.90
N ASP A 42 -18.10 -13.15 -2.32
CA ASP A 42 -19.50 -12.95 -1.92
C ASP A 42 -20.40 -12.42 -3.06
N GLN A 43 -19.90 -12.44 -4.30
CA GLN A 43 -20.66 -12.00 -5.46
C GLN A 43 -21.69 -13.08 -5.83
N GLY A 44 -22.98 -12.74 -5.73
CA GLY A 44 -24.06 -13.58 -6.25
C GLY A 44 -24.05 -13.64 -7.79
N GLY A 45 -24.75 -14.62 -8.37
CA GLY A 45 -24.86 -14.78 -9.82
C GLY A 45 -23.77 -15.69 -10.43
N GLU A 46 -23.31 -15.36 -11.64
CA GLU A 46 -22.27 -16.12 -12.36
C GLU A 46 -20.89 -15.96 -11.71
N PHE A 47 -20.58 -16.78 -10.71
CA PHE A 47 -19.36 -16.70 -9.92
C PHE A 47 -18.07 -16.76 -10.76
N ALA A 48 -18.05 -17.62 -11.78
CA ALA A 48 -16.90 -17.84 -12.66
C ALA A 48 -16.54 -16.63 -13.54
N THR A 49 -17.55 -15.83 -13.93
CA THR A 49 -17.37 -14.62 -14.75
C THR A 49 -17.39 -13.35 -13.90
N SER A 50 -17.52 -13.46 -12.58
CA SER A 50 -17.47 -12.31 -11.66
C SER A 50 -16.04 -11.78 -11.47
N TYR A 51 -15.91 -10.64 -10.78
CA TYR A 51 -14.60 -10.12 -10.36
C TYR A 51 -14.05 -10.77 -9.07
N SER A 52 -14.48 -12.00 -8.76
CA SER A 52 -13.88 -12.86 -7.73
C SER A 52 -12.45 -13.28 -8.12
N LEU A 53 -11.71 -13.89 -7.18
CA LEU A 53 -10.39 -14.42 -7.50
C LEU A 53 -10.46 -15.55 -8.54
N VAL A 54 -11.53 -16.36 -8.55
CA VAL A 54 -11.76 -17.38 -9.59
C VAL A 54 -11.89 -16.76 -10.97
N GLY A 55 -12.77 -15.77 -11.13
CA GLY A 55 -12.91 -15.10 -12.43
C GLY A 55 -11.63 -14.41 -12.88
N MET A 56 -10.89 -13.80 -11.95
CA MET A 56 -9.60 -13.20 -12.28
C MET A 56 -8.54 -14.23 -12.66
N MET A 57 -8.36 -15.31 -11.90
CA MET A 57 -7.32 -16.32 -12.20
C MET A 57 -7.60 -17.11 -13.48
N ASN A 58 -8.86 -17.23 -13.89
CA ASN A 58 -9.23 -17.84 -15.17
C ASN A 58 -9.09 -16.83 -16.32
N GLY A 59 -9.25 -15.54 -16.03
CA GLY A 59 -9.26 -14.49 -17.05
C GLY A 59 -10.65 -14.22 -17.62
N ASP A 60 -11.70 -14.65 -16.92
CA ASP A 60 -13.10 -14.53 -17.34
C ASP A 60 -13.80 -13.35 -16.65
N ALA A 61 -13.15 -12.71 -15.66
CA ALA A 61 -13.67 -11.50 -15.03
C ALA A 61 -13.94 -10.38 -16.05
N PRO A 62 -14.88 -9.45 -15.77
CA PRO A 62 -15.10 -8.29 -16.62
C PRO A 62 -13.93 -7.29 -16.52
N LYS A 63 -13.86 -6.43 -17.52
CA LYS A 63 -13.03 -5.22 -17.50
C LYS A 63 -13.64 -4.22 -16.50
N PRO A 64 -12.80 -3.48 -15.76
CA PRO A 64 -11.34 -3.49 -15.81
C PRO A 64 -10.67 -4.52 -14.88
N TRP A 65 -11.42 -5.30 -14.10
CA TRP A 65 -10.85 -6.19 -13.05
C TRP A 65 -9.91 -7.25 -13.61
N VAL A 66 -10.24 -7.84 -14.76
CA VAL A 66 -9.40 -8.85 -15.41
C VAL A 66 -7.98 -8.36 -15.72
N TYR A 67 -7.77 -7.06 -15.92
CA TYR A 67 -6.44 -6.49 -16.14
C TYR A 67 -5.52 -6.59 -14.91
N ARG A 68 -6.05 -6.95 -13.75
CA ARG A 68 -5.29 -7.09 -12.50
C ARG A 68 -5.00 -8.55 -12.16
N SER A 69 -5.30 -9.46 -13.09
CA SER A 69 -5.18 -10.91 -12.92
C SER A 69 -3.77 -11.48 -13.06
N SER A 70 -2.76 -10.67 -13.41
CA SER A 70 -1.39 -11.12 -13.65
C SER A 70 -0.85 -12.03 -12.53
N PHE A 71 -1.02 -11.61 -11.27
CA PHE A 71 -0.58 -12.39 -10.12
C PHE A 71 -1.38 -13.70 -9.92
N PRO A 72 -2.72 -13.68 -9.78
CA PRO A 72 -3.47 -14.92 -9.59
C PRO A 72 -3.36 -15.89 -10.77
N LYS A 73 -3.22 -15.41 -12.01
CA LYS A 73 -2.92 -16.26 -13.17
C LYS A 73 -1.57 -16.95 -13.03
N ALA A 74 -0.52 -16.23 -12.63
CA ALA A 74 0.78 -16.83 -12.38
C ALA A 74 0.72 -17.86 -11.24
N ALA A 75 0.01 -17.55 -10.16
CA ALA A 75 -0.18 -18.47 -9.03
C ALA A 75 -0.95 -19.74 -9.44
N LYS A 76 -2.02 -19.61 -10.23
CA LYS A 76 -2.77 -20.74 -10.80
C LYS A 76 -1.90 -21.58 -11.72
N TRP A 77 -1.17 -20.94 -12.63
CA TRP A 77 -0.25 -21.62 -13.54
C TRP A 77 0.81 -22.43 -12.77
N LEU A 78 1.36 -21.87 -11.68
CA LEU A 78 2.28 -22.61 -10.80
C LEU A 78 1.58 -23.79 -10.12
N ALA A 79 0.36 -23.62 -9.64
CA ALA A 79 -0.41 -24.68 -8.98
C ALA A 79 -0.75 -25.84 -9.93
N GLU A 80 -1.05 -25.54 -11.19
CA GLU A 80 -1.36 -26.54 -12.23
C GLU A 80 -0.12 -27.29 -12.75
N ARG A 81 1.09 -26.74 -12.53
CA ARG A 81 2.36 -27.42 -12.84
C ARG A 81 2.80 -28.40 -11.77
N ILE A 82 2.13 -28.42 -10.61
CA ILE A 82 2.39 -29.40 -9.56
C ILE A 82 1.78 -30.73 -10.00
N ASP A 83 2.56 -31.80 -9.88
CA ASP A 83 2.09 -33.16 -10.10
C ASP A 83 0.75 -33.44 -9.35
N PRO A 84 -0.26 -34.07 -9.97
CA PRO A 84 -1.59 -34.22 -9.38
C PRO A 84 -1.59 -34.89 -8.00
N ASP A 85 -0.72 -35.88 -7.75
CA ASP A 85 -0.65 -36.55 -6.46
C ASP A 85 -0.11 -35.61 -5.38
N LYS A 86 0.88 -34.79 -5.72
CA LYS A 86 1.41 -33.75 -4.82
C LYS A 86 0.38 -32.65 -4.58
N GLN A 87 -0.34 -32.24 -5.63
CA GLN A 87 -1.40 -31.26 -5.55
C GLN A 87 -2.49 -31.72 -4.59
N GLN A 88 -2.93 -32.98 -4.69
CA GLN A 88 -3.93 -33.56 -3.81
C GLN A 88 -3.41 -33.71 -2.36
N LYS A 89 -2.12 -34.04 -2.17
CA LYS A 89 -1.50 -34.06 -0.83
C LYS A 89 -1.50 -32.68 -0.18
N ILE A 90 -1.12 -31.63 -0.94
CA ILE A 90 -1.15 -30.24 -0.47
C ILE A 90 -2.59 -29.84 -0.16
N TYR A 91 -3.53 -30.12 -1.06
CA TYR A 91 -4.95 -29.83 -0.87
C TYR A 91 -5.52 -30.49 0.39
N ARG A 92 -5.22 -31.78 0.63
CA ARG A 92 -5.61 -32.47 1.87
C ARG A 92 -4.97 -31.83 3.11
N SER A 93 -3.71 -31.38 3.02
CA SER A 93 -3.04 -30.69 4.12
C SER A 93 -3.68 -29.34 4.43
N ILE A 94 -4.07 -28.60 3.41
CA ILE A 94 -4.78 -27.32 3.53
C ILE A 94 -6.17 -27.56 4.14
N THR A 95 -6.95 -28.48 3.57
CA THR A 95 -8.34 -28.72 3.95
C THR A 95 -8.53 -29.37 5.32
N ARG A 96 -7.51 -30.07 5.85
CA ARG A 96 -7.59 -30.72 7.17
C ARG A 96 -7.93 -29.74 8.30
N HIS A 97 -7.45 -28.49 8.22
CA HIS A 97 -7.75 -27.42 9.18
C HIS A 97 -7.78 -26.07 8.46
N ASP A 98 -8.63 -25.93 7.44
CA ASP A 98 -8.65 -24.74 6.59
C ASP A 98 -9.33 -23.54 7.28
N THR A 99 -8.62 -22.96 8.23
CA THR A 99 -9.06 -21.76 8.95
C THR A 99 -9.22 -20.58 8.02
N LEU A 100 -8.41 -20.49 6.96
CA LEU A 100 -8.49 -19.42 5.97
C LEU A 100 -9.74 -19.55 5.11
N HIS A 101 -10.07 -20.74 4.63
CA HIS A 101 -11.29 -20.96 3.88
C HIS A 101 -12.52 -20.66 4.72
N ASN A 102 -12.60 -21.21 5.94
CA ASN A 102 -13.73 -21.00 6.83
C ASN A 102 -13.92 -19.52 7.24
N LEU A 103 -12.83 -18.75 7.32
CA LEU A 103 -12.89 -17.36 7.80
C LEU A 103 -12.98 -16.33 6.66
N PHE A 104 -12.27 -16.55 5.56
CA PHE A 104 -12.07 -15.56 4.50
C PHE A 104 -12.55 -15.99 3.12
N PHE A 105 -12.60 -17.29 2.82
CA PHE A 105 -12.96 -17.80 1.49
C PHE A 105 -14.28 -18.59 1.48
N ALA A 106 -15.08 -18.46 2.54
CA ALA A 106 -16.34 -19.19 2.70
C ALA A 106 -17.39 -18.84 1.63
N GLY A 107 -17.18 -17.74 0.88
CA GLY A 107 -18.02 -17.37 -0.26
C GLY A 107 -17.74 -18.20 -1.52
N VAL A 108 -16.63 -18.95 -1.59
CA VAL A 108 -16.30 -19.75 -2.77
C VAL A 108 -17.20 -20.99 -2.82
N PRO A 109 -18.00 -21.20 -3.88
CA PRO A 109 -18.84 -22.39 -3.98
C PRO A 109 -18.00 -23.67 -4.05
N SER A 110 -18.49 -24.75 -3.45
CA SER A 110 -17.76 -26.02 -3.31
C SER A 110 -17.32 -26.63 -4.65
N GLU A 111 -18.11 -26.43 -5.70
CA GLU A 111 -17.80 -26.86 -7.07
C GLU A 111 -16.55 -26.19 -7.66
N TYR A 112 -16.19 -24.99 -7.21
CA TYR A 112 -14.97 -24.28 -7.63
C TYR A 112 -13.78 -24.54 -6.71
N TRP A 113 -13.97 -25.13 -5.52
CA TRP A 113 -12.91 -25.39 -4.54
C TRP A 113 -12.07 -26.62 -4.88
N THR A 114 -11.44 -26.59 -6.05
CA THR A 114 -10.54 -27.63 -6.55
C THR A 114 -9.14 -27.51 -5.94
N PRO A 115 -8.27 -28.54 -6.04
CA PRO A 115 -6.89 -28.46 -5.55
C PRO A 115 -6.10 -27.26 -6.10
N ALA A 116 -6.26 -26.95 -7.40
CA ALA A 116 -5.58 -25.82 -8.03
C ALA A 116 -6.05 -24.48 -7.47
N VAL A 117 -7.37 -24.33 -7.33
CA VAL A 117 -7.99 -23.10 -6.80
C VAL A 117 -7.60 -22.90 -5.34
N ALA A 118 -7.71 -23.93 -4.50
CA ALA A 118 -7.32 -23.85 -3.10
C ALA A 118 -5.86 -23.42 -2.93
N ILE A 119 -4.93 -24.02 -3.69
CA ILE A 119 -3.51 -23.62 -3.67
C ILE A 119 -3.35 -22.16 -4.14
N THR A 120 -4.04 -21.76 -5.20
CA THR A 120 -3.97 -20.38 -5.75
C THR A 120 -4.45 -19.34 -4.74
N TYR A 121 -5.56 -19.60 -4.04
CA TYR A 121 -6.08 -18.75 -2.97
C TYR A 121 -5.06 -18.60 -1.84
N HIS A 122 -4.46 -19.71 -1.41
CA HIS A 122 -3.45 -19.70 -0.35
C HIS A 122 -2.17 -18.97 -0.76
N LEU A 123 -1.68 -19.17 -1.99
CA LEU A 123 -0.53 -18.43 -2.53
C LEU A 123 -0.81 -16.92 -2.61
N THR A 124 -2.01 -16.55 -3.05
CA THR A 124 -2.45 -15.15 -3.10
C THR A 124 -2.54 -14.54 -1.71
N TYR A 125 -3.10 -15.27 -0.74
CA TYR A 125 -3.14 -14.84 0.66
C TYR A 125 -1.75 -14.64 1.25
N ILE A 126 -0.83 -15.59 1.05
CA ILE A 126 0.55 -15.47 1.51
C ILE A 126 1.22 -14.25 0.87
N ALA A 127 1.00 -14.02 -0.43
CA ALA A 127 1.58 -12.89 -1.13
C ALA A 127 1.07 -11.53 -0.63
N ILE A 128 -0.22 -11.39 -0.28
CA ILE A 128 -0.72 -10.14 0.33
C ILE A 128 -0.15 -9.95 1.74
N VAL A 129 0.00 -11.01 2.53
CA VAL A 129 0.60 -10.95 3.88
C VAL A 129 2.05 -10.50 3.78
N LEU A 130 2.83 -11.12 2.90
CA LEU A 130 4.22 -10.72 2.63
C LEU A 130 4.28 -9.27 2.14
N SER A 131 3.36 -8.87 1.27
CA SER A 131 3.32 -7.49 0.78
C SER A 131 3.05 -6.48 1.89
N ALA A 132 2.09 -6.75 2.77
CA ALA A 132 1.83 -5.92 3.94
C ALA A 132 3.04 -5.86 4.90
N LEU A 133 3.71 -6.99 5.15
CA LEU A 133 4.93 -7.04 5.96
C LEU A 133 6.05 -6.18 5.35
N PHE A 134 6.28 -6.28 4.03
CA PHE A 134 7.29 -5.47 3.36
C PHE A 134 6.92 -3.99 3.31
N VAL A 135 5.65 -3.64 3.11
CA VAL A 135 5.15 -2.26 3.22
C VAL A 135 5.45 -1.67 4.59
N LEU A 136 5.12 -2.39 5.66
CA LEU A 136 5.40 -1.94 7.03
C LEU A 136 6.91 -1.84 7.30
N LEU A 137 7.70 -2.79 6.79
CA LEU A 137 9.14 -2.72 6.88
C LEU A 137 9.70 -1.48 6.15
N LEU A 138 9.18 -1.15 4.97
CA LEU A 138 9.54 0.05 4.22
C LEU A 138 9.14 1.32 4.97
N VAL A 139 7.94 1.36 5.58
CA VAL A 139 7.52 2.47 6.45
C VAL A 139 8.49 2.66 7.62
N TYR A 140 8.85 1.57 8.31
CA TYR A 140 9.87 1.62 9.37
C TYR A 140 11.23 2.10 8.85
N LYS A 141 11.68 1.58 7.70
CA LYS A 141 12.96 1.99 7.09
C LYS A 141 12.96 3.44 6.65
N LEU A 142 11.85 3.95 6.12
CA LEU A 142 11.68 5.37 5.77
C LEU A 142 11.70 6.25 7.02
N ALA A 143 11.06 5.82 8.11
CA ALA A 143 11.13 6.52 9.40
C ALA A 143 12.58 6.62 9.91
N ARG A 144 13.32 5.49 9.88
CA ARG A 144 14.74 5.47 10.24
C ARG A 144 15.59 6.33 9.33
N LEU A 145 15.30 6.35 8.02
CA LEU A 145 15.99 7.20 7.04
C LEU A 145 15.77 8.69 7.31
N HIS A 146 14.62 9.07 7.85
CA HIS A 146 14.28 10.44 8.23
C HIS A 146 14.69 10.80 9.67
N GLY A 147 15.55 10.00 10.29
CA GLY A 147 16.17 10.33 11.58
C GLY A 147 15.30 10.07 12.81
N LEU A 148 14.12 9.46 12.68
CA LEU A 148 13.32 9.07 13.85
C LEU A 148 14.10 8.04 14.67
N ASN A 149 14.03 8.15 16.00
CA ASN A 149 14.65 7.17 16.90
C ASN A 149 13.93 5.81 16.81
N PHE A 150 14.45 4.78 17.48
CA PHE A 150 13.91 3.41 17.38
C PHE A 150 12.44 3.34 17.80
N GLY A 151 12.10 3.89 18.98
CA GLY A 151 10.74 3.89 19.50
C GLY A 151 9.78 4.69 18.62
N GLN A 152 10.19 5.87 18.17
CA GLN A 152 9.41 6.70 17.24
C GLN A 152 9.15 5.99 15.90
N SER A 153 10.13 5.24 15.38
CA SER A 153 9.98 4.52 14.11
C SER A 153 9.02 3.34 14.24
N VAL A 154 9.07 2.61 15.36
CA VAL A 154 8.11 1.54 15.67
C VAL A 154 6.71 2.12 15.89
N GLY A 155 6.60 3.24 16.62
CA GLY A 155 5.35 3.94 16.84
C GLY A 155 4.73 4.47 15.53
N PHE A 156 5.55 5.00 14.62
CA PHE A 156 5.08 5.45 13.31
C PHE A 156 4.57 4.30 12.44
N LEU A 157 5.27 3.16 12.45
CA LEU A 157 4.80 1.93 11.81
C LEU A 157 3.43 1.50 12.36
N ALA A 158 3.27 1.49 13.70
CA ALA A 158 2.02 1.12 14.34
C ALA A 158 0.88 2.09 13.96
N ALA A 159 1.14 3.41 14.01
CA ALA A 159 0.18 4.43 13.60
C ALA A 159 -0.26 4.26 12.13
N PHE A 160 0.69 4.00 11.21
CA PHE A 160 0.37 3.68 9.83
C PHE A 160 -0.53 2.45 9.72
N SER A 161 -0.25 1.39 10.50
CA SER A 161 -1.05 0.16 10.48
C SER A 161 -2.47 0.32 11.00
N PHE A 162 -2.73 1.33 11.84
CA PHE A 162 -4.08 1.64 12.32
C PHE A 162 -4.86 2.52 11.34
N ILE A 163 -4.17 3.40 10.62
CA ILE A 163 -4.81 4.31 9.66
C ILE A 163 -5.05 3.64 8.31
N TYR A 164 -4.09 2.86 7.81
CA TYR A 164 -4.16 2.24 6.48
C TYR A 164 -5.43 1.40 6.25
N PRO A 165 -5.89 0.58 7.22
CA PRO A 165 -7.14 -0.15 7.09
C PRO A 165 -8.34 0.75 6.76
N LEU A 166 -8.40 1.95 7.35
CA LEU A 166 -9.49 2.92 7.15
C LEU A 166 -9.64 3.37 5.69
N THR A 167 -8.70 3.03 4.82
CA THR A 167 -8.78 3.30 3.38
C THR A 167 -9.64 2.28 2.61
N PHE A 168 -9.95 1.14 3.24
CA PHE A 168 -10.78 0.06 2.68
C PHE A 168 -12.25 0.14 3.08
N GLN A 169 -12.80 1.35 3.29
CA GLN A 169 -14.17 1.51 3.80
C GLN A 169 -15.25 1.08 2.81
N ARG A 170 -15.06 1.35 1.51
CA ARG A 170 -16.02 1.02 0.43
C ARG A 170 -15.54 -0.06 -0.53
N GLY A 171 -14.29 -0.48 -0.42
CA GLY A 171 -13.79 -1.63 -1.14
C GLY A 171 -12.36 -1.98 -0.72
N GLY A 172 -11.97 -3.21 -1.00
CA GLY A 172 -10.60 -3.69 -0.87
C GLY A 172 -10.38 -4.88 -1.79
N TYR A 173 -9.16 -4.97 -2.32
CA TYR A 173 -8.75 -6.01 -3.25
C TYR A 173 -7.31 -6.43 -2.98
N TYR A 174 -6.95 -7.68 -3.30
CA TYR A 174 -5.61 -8.20 -3.05
C TYR A 174 -4.52 -7.36 -3.75
N TYR A 175 -4.83 -6.80 -4.93
CA TYR A 175 -3.87 -6.04 -5.72
C TYR A 175 -3.54 -4.67 -5.12
N ASP A 176 -4.31 -4.18 -4.16
CA ASP A 176 -4.00 -2.91 -3.46
C ASP A 176 -2.70 -3.04 -2.66
N PHE A 177 -2.44 -4.22 -2.10
CA PHE A 177 -1.21 -4.52 -1.35
C PHE A 177 0.04 -4.51 -2.22
N PHE A 178 -0.07 -5.04 -3.44
CA PHE A 178 1.01 -5.02 -4.41
C PHE A 178 1.27 -3.59 -4.93
N GLU A 179 0.22 -2.82 -5.18
CA GLU A 179 0.36 -1.44 -5.65
C GLU A 179 1.08 -0.57 -4.62
N ILE A 180 0.67 -0.61 -3.35
CA ILE A 180 1.33 0.18 -2.32
C ILE A 180 2.77 -0.31 -2.06
N LEU A 181 3.02 -1.63 -2.11
CA LEU A 181 4.38 -2.17 -2.01
C LEU A 181 5.27 -1.65 -3.13
N GLY A 182 4.79 -1.69 -4.37
CA GLY A 182 5.51 -1.19 -5.53
C GLY A 182 5.79 0.31 -5.42
N ALA A 183 4.78 1.11 -5.07
CA ALA A 183 4.91 2.56 -4.96
C ALA A 183 5.88 2.97 -3.83
N LEU A 184 5.75 2.36 -2.64
CA LEU A 184 6.67 2.61 -1.53
C LEU A 184 8.07 2.09 -1.79
N GLY A 185 8.20 0.91 -2.38
CA GLY A 185 9.48 0.31 -2.72
C GLY A 185 10.23 1.17 -3.73
N ALA A 186 9.58 1.59 -4.81
CA ALA A 186 10.17 2.47 -5.81
C ALA A 186 10.61 3.81 -5.19
N CYS A 187 9.77 4.42 -4.34
CA CYS A 187 10.12 5.61 -3.58
C CYS A 187 11.34 5.39 -2.67
N TYR A 188 11.36 4.30 -1.89
CA TYR A 188 12.45 3.99 -0.98
C TYR A 188 13.78 3.79 -1.72
N PHE A 189 13.79 3.01 -2.81
CA PHE A 189 15.01 2.76 -3.57
C PHE A 189 15.50 3.98 -4.35
N LEU A 190 14.59 4.87 -4.80
CA LEU A 190 14.99 6.17 -5.34
C LEU A 190 15.70 7.01 -4.28
N LEU A 191 15.15 7.11 -3.07
CA LEU A 191 15.77 7.86 -1.97
C LEU A 191 17.12 7.26 -1.52
N ARG A 192 17.33 5.96 -1.76
CA ARG A 192 18.61 5.26 -1.56
C ARG A 192 19.54 5.33 -2.79
N GLN A 193 19.19 6.09 -3.83
CA GLN A 193 19.95 6.22 -5.08
C GLN A 193 20.14 4.90 -5.85
N ARG A 194 19.29 3.90 -5.60
CA ARG A 194 19.32 2.58 -6.26
C ARG A 194 18.33 2.52 -7.42
N MET A 195 18.57 3.32 -8.46
CA MET A 195 17.64 3.49 -9.59
C MET A 195 17.36 2.23 -10.41
N VAL A 196 18.33 1.30 -10.49
CA VAL A 196 18.11 0.01 -11.16
C VAL A 196 17.04 -0.79 -10.42
N VAL A 197 17.17 -0.93 -9.10
CA VAL A 197 16.17 -1.63 -8.27
C VAL A 197 14.82 -0.92 -8.32
N CYS A 198 14.81 0.42 -8.25
CA CYS A 198 13.60 1.22 -8.44
C CYS A 198 12.88 0.88 -9.76
N THR A 199 13.64 0.83 -10.87
CA THR A 199 13.11 0.52 -12.20
C THR A 199 12.63 -0.93 -12.31
N LEU A 200 13.32 -1.89 -11.69
CA LEU A 200 12.87 -3.28 -11.64
C LEU A 200 11.55 -3.42 -10.87
N LEU A 201 11.39 -2.71 -9.75
CA LEU A 201 10.11 -2.70 -9.04
C LEU A 201 8.99 -2.10 -9.90
N ILE A 202 9.27 -1.01 -10.63
CA ILE A 202 8.29 -0.43 -11.56
C ILE A 202 7.90 -1.44 -12.64
N ALA A 203 8.86 -2.17 -13.20
CA ALA A 203 8.57 -3.22 -14.18
C ALA A 203 7.63 -4.29 -13.62
N ILE A 204 7.94 -4.82 -12.44
CA ILE A 204 7.13 -5.88 -11.80
C ILE A 204 5.74 -5.36 -11.43
N PHE A 205 5.66 -4.23 -10.73
CA PHE A 205 4.39 -3.75 -10.17
C PHE A 205 3.51 -3.01 -11.17
N SER A 206 4.05 -2.58 -12.32
CA SER A 206 3.22 -2.09 -13.44
C SER A 206 2.29 -3.17 -14.01
N LEU A 207 2.61 -4.46 -13.79
CA LEU A 207 1.73 -5.57 -14.19
C LEU A 207 0.47 -5.71 -13.31
N ASN A 208 0.42 -5.00 -12.19
CA ASN A 208 -0.62 -5.17 -11.19
C ASN A 208 -1.82 -4.22 -11.39
N LYS A 209 -1.56 -2.98 -11.79
CA LYS A 209 -2.62 -1.95 -11.91
C LYS A 209 -2.26 -0.90 -12.94
N GLU A 210 -3.25 -0.49 -13.72
CA GLU A 210 -3.08 0.42 -14.85
C GLU A 210 -2.64 1.83 -14.45
N THR A 211 -2.99 2.30 -13.25
CA THR A 211 -2.59 3.62 -12.75
C THR A 211 -1.14 3.67 -12.30
N PHE A 212 -0.40 2.55 -12.31
CA PHE A 212 0.96 2.49 -11.80
C PHE A 212 1.96 3.34 -12.59
N PHE A 213 1.65 3.72 -13.86
CA PHE A 213 2.48 4.66 -14.63
C PHE A 213 2.57 6.05 -13.99
N LEU A 214 1.65 6.41 -13.08
CA LEU A 214 1.72 7.65 -12.32
C LEU A 214 2.89 7.68 -11.33
N VAL A 215 3.37 6.51 -10.88
CA VAL A 215 4.51 6.39 -9.96
C VAL A 215 5.78 6.99 -10.56
N PRO A 216 6.30 6.56 -11.73
CA PRO A 216 7.50 7.16 -12.33
C PRO A 216 7.33 8.65 -12.64
N LEU A 217 6.13 9.09 -13.06
CA LEU A 217 5.84 10.51 -13.27
C LEU A 217 6.01 11.33 -11.99
N ALA A 218 5.51 10.82 -10.86
CA ALA A 218 5.70 11.48 -9.57
C ALA A 218 7.18 11.44 -9.13
N LEU A 219 7.83 10.28 -9.24
CA LEU A 219 9.23 10.08 -8.85
C LEU A 219 10.22 11.02 -9.57
N PHE A 220 9.90 11.48 -10.77
CA PHE A 220 10.66 12.52 -11.47
C PHE A 220 10.92 13.75 -10.59
N PHE A 221 9.91 14.18 -9.83
CA PHE A 221 9.99 15.34 -8.91
C PHE A 221 10.63 15.03 -7.56
N LEU A 222 10.85 13.74 -7.27
CA LEU A 222 11.53 13.28 -6.07
C LEU A 222 13.05 13.15 -6.25
N HIS A 223 13.63 13.35 -7.43
CA HIS A 223 15.09 13.32 -7.57
C HIS A 223 15.77 14.47 -6.81
N ASP A 224 16.96 14.22 -6.25
CA ASP A 224 17.80 15.25 -5.64
C ASP A 224 18.18 16.33 -6.64
N SER A 225 18.40 17.57 -6.19
CA SER A 225 18.66 18.73 -7.08
C SER A 225 19.98 18.64 -7.85
N ASP A 226 20.91 17.84 -7.39
CA ASP A 226 22.23 17.56 -8.00
C ASP A 226 22.14 16.61 -9.20
N VAL A 227 21.09 15.79 -9.31
CA VAL A 227 20.90 14.88 -10.44
C VAL A 227 20.60 15.68 -11.71
N ALA A 228 21.48 15.57 -12.71
CA ALA A 228 21.31 16.20 -14.02
C ALA A 228 19.95 15.89 -14.64
N LEU A 229 19.31 16.91 -15.23
CA LEU A 229 17.95 16.82 -15.78
C LEU A 229 17.84 15.75 -16.87
N SER A 230 18.86 15.61 -17.72
CA SER A 230 18.95 14.56 -18.76
C SER A 230 18.86 13.15 -18.17
N LYS A 231 19.54 12.88 -17.05
CA LYS A 231 19.49 11.60 -16.35
C LYS A 231 18.10 11.32 -15.77
N ARG A 232 17.41 12.34 -15.25
CA ARG A 232 16.02 12.19 -14.75
C ARG A 232 15.08 11.83 -15.89
N PHE A 233 15.19 12.52 -17.02
CA PHE A 233 14.39 12.20 -18.22
C PHE A 233 14.72 10.81 -18.78
N GLY A 234 15.99 10.40 -18.78
CA GLY A 234 16.38 9.06 -19.19
C GLY A 234 15.70 7.96 -18.35
N TRP A 235 15.73 8.08 -17.02
CA TRP A 235 15.03 7.14 -16.14
C TRP A 235 13.52 7.16 -16.34
N LEU A 236 12.94 8.35 -16.46
CA LEU A 236 11.50 8.51 -16.70
C LEU A 236 11.09 7.82 -18.01
N ALA A 237 11.83 8.04 -19.10
CA ALA A 237 11.55 7.46 -20.41
C ALA A 237 11.60 5.92 -20.35
N VAL A 238 12.63 5.35 -19.73
CA VAL A 238 12.74 3.88 -19.56
C VAL A 238 11.58 3.34 -18.73
N GLN A 239 11.25 3.97 -17.61
CA GLN A 239 10.17 3.52 -16.73
C GLN A 239 8.79 3.63 -17.38
N LEU A 240 8.53 4.70 -18.15
CA LEU A 240 7.28 4.84 -18.89
C LEU A 240 7.17 3.86 -20.06
N ALA A 241 8.27 3.61 -20.79
CA ALA A 241 8.29 2.60 -21.84
C ALA A 241 7.95 1.20 -21.29
N ILE A 242 8.49 0.87 -20.10
CA ILE A 242 8.16 -0.36 -19.38
C ILE A 242 6.68 -0.38 -19.01
N CYS A 243 6.15 0.66 -18.36
CA CYS A 243 4.73 0.72 -18.00
C CYS A 243 3.80 0.61 -19.20
N PHE A 244 4.16 1.20 -20.33
CA PHE A 244 3.40 1.10 -21.57
C PHE A 244 3.44 -0.33 -22.14
N ALA A 245 4.62 -0.94 -22.19
CA ALA A 245 4.80 -2.31 -22.67
C ALA A 245 4.03 -3.32 -21.82
N THR A 246 4.12 -3.22 -20.49
CA THR A 246 3.39 -4.10 -19.56
C THR A 246 1.88 -3.89 -19.66
N ARG A 247 1.43 -2.64 -19.83
CA ARG A 247 0.01 -2.34 -20.05
C ARG A 247 -0.51 -2.94 -21.34
N HIS A 248 0.22 -2.77 -22.45
CA HIS A 248 -0.15 -3.34 -23.73
C HIS A 248 -0.21 -4.87 -23.67
N PHE A 249 0.79 -5.49 -23.05
CA PHE A 249 0.84 -6.93 -22.84
C PHE A 249 -0.36 -7.47 -22.05
N ILE A 250 -0.77 -6.77 -20.99
CA ILE A 250 -1.93 -7.20 -20.20
C ILE A 250 -3.24 -7.02 -20.97
N MET A 251 -3.39 -5.92 -21.71
CA MET A 251 -4.68 -5.60 -22.34
C MET A 251 -4.97 -6.42 -23.61
N SER A 252 -3.95 -6.88 -24.33
CA SER A 252 -4.11 -7.53 -25.63
C SER A 252 -4.91 -8.83 -25.59
N GLY A 253 -5.01 -9.48 -24.43
CA GLY A 253 -5.72 -10.76 -24.26
C GLY A 253 -7.20 -10.68 -23.87
N TYR A 254 -7.75 -9.48 -23.60
CA TYR A 254 -9.09 -9.35 -22.97
C TYR A 254 -10.06 -8.43 -23.73
N ALA A 255 -9.90 -8.30 -25.04
CA ALA A 255 -10.81 -7.48 -25.84
C ALA A 255 -12.26 -8.00 -25.77
N ALA A 256 -12.42 -9.33 -25.76
CA ALA A 256 -13.71 -10.02 -25.75
C ALA A 256 -14.37 -10.13 -24.37
N ASN A 257 -13.66 -9.82 -23.29
CA ASN A 257 -14.25 -9.83 -21.94
C ASN A 257 -15.30 -8.71 -21.81
N ASP A 258 -16.35 -8.97 -21.02
CA ASP A 258 -17.40 -8.01 -20.73
C ASP A 258 -16.90 -6.76 -19.98
N GLY A 259 -17.74 -5.74 -19.91
CA GLY A 259 -17.47 -4.50 -19.18
C GLY A 259 -16.66 -3.47 -19.97
N ASP A 260 -16.33 -2.37 -19.29
CA ASP A 260 -15.68 -1.21 -19.88
C ASP A 260 -14.24 -1.02 -19.36
N LEU A 261 -13.46 -0.19 -20.06
CA LEU A 261 -12.11 0.16 -19.62
C LEU A 261 -12.08 0.87 -18.27
N VAL A 262 -13.12 1.67 -17.99
CA VAL A 262 -13.30 2.45 -16.77
C VAL A 262 -14.78 2.52 -16.43
N ILE A 263 -15.10 2.62 -15.15
CA ILE A 263 -16.48 2.80 -14.69
C ILE A 263 -16.65 4.25 -14.28
N PHE A 264 -17.54 4.97 -14.95
CA PHE A 264 -17.80 6.37 -14.65
C PHE A 264 -18.69 6.51 -13.41
N GLN A 265 -18.19 7.20 -12.39
CA GLN A 265 -18.80 7.31 -11.06
C GLN A 265 -19.04 8.76 -10.62
N LEU A 266 -18.82 9.76 -11.50
CA LEU A 266 -18.88 11.18 -11.16
C LEU A 266 -20.15 11.58 -10.39
N TRP A 267 -21.32 11.12 -10.85
CA TRP A 267 -22.58 11.48 -10.21
C TRP A 267 -22.75 10.86 -8.82
N ASN A 268 -22.28 9.63 -8.64
CA ASN A 268 -22.30 8.98 -7.33
C ASN A 268 -21.34 9.69 -6.37
N ASN A 269 -20.16 10.09 -6.84
CA ASN A 269 -19.20 10.88 -6.07
C ASN A 269 -19.77 12.24 -5.69
N LEU A 270 -20.38 12.98 -6.62
CA LEU A 270 -20.94 14.30 -6.33
C LEU A 270 -22.06 14.21 -5.28
N LYS A 271 -22.98 13.26 -5.43
CA LYS A 271 -24.04 13.00 -4.43
C LYS A 271 -23.46 12.68 -3.06
N PHE A 272 -22.40 11.87 -3.02
CA PHE A 272 -21.73 11.52 -1.78
C PHE A 272 -21.06 12.72 -1.10
N TRP A 273 -20.27 13.50 -1.84
CA TRP A 273 -19.44 14.60 -1.30
C TRP A 273 -20.25 15.85 -0.92
N VAL A 274 -21.40 16.09 -1.57
CA VAL A 274 -22.31 17.18 -1.19
C VAL A 274 -23.15 16.82 0.05
N ASN A 275 -23.37 15.54 0.32
CA ASN A 275 -24.18 15.11 1.46
C ASN A 275 -23.40 15.25 2.79
N PRO A 276 -23.82 16.14 3.71
CA PRO A 276 -23.14 16.32 5.00
C PRO A 276 -23.15 15.06 5.87
N ALA A 277 -24.15 14.19 5.73
CA ALA A 277 -24.23 12.94 6.49
C ALA A 277 -23.08 11.97 6.14
N SER A 278 -22.53 12.05 4.93
CA SER A 278 -21.36 11.26 4.51
C SER A 278 -20.13 11.52 5.37
N TYR A 279 -20.01 12.73 5.94
CA TYR A 279 -18.91 13.13 6.82
C TYR A 279 -19.12 12.71 8.27
N LEU A 280 -20.31 12.28 8.67
CA LEU A 280 -20.57 11.77 10.03
C LEU A 280 -20.60 10.24 10.09
N SER A 281 -20.20 9.58 9.00
CA SER A 281 -20.23 8.12 8.87
C SER A 281 -19.23 7.42 9.79
N PHE A 282 -19.64 6.23 10.25
CA PHE A 282 -18.82 5.28 10.98
C PHE A 282 -18.83 3.95 10.24
N TYR A 283 -17.70 3.25 10.26
CA TYR A 283 -17.50 1.99 9.56
C TYR A 283 -16.98 0.91 10.51
N ASN A 284 -17.53 -0.28 10.33
CA ASN A 284 -17.18 -1.49 11.04
C ASN A 284 -16.04 -2.22 10.31
N LEU A 285 -14.82 -1.70 10.41
CA LEU A 285 -13.69 -2.15 9.57
C LEU A 285 -12.58 -2.85 10.36
N ILE A 286 -12.27 -2.38 11.57
CA ILE A 286 -11.21 -2.97 12.40
C ILE A 286 -11.66 -4.33 12.97
N GLY A 287 -12.96 -4.50 13.22
CA GLY A 287 -13.53 -5.78 13.64
C GLY A 287 -15.03 -5.69 13.85
N LYS A 288 -15.76 -6.78 13.59
CA LYS A 288 -17.22 -6.83 13.60
C LYS A 288 -17.80 -6.23 14.90
N GLY A 289 -18.59 -5.17 14.78
CA GLY A 289 -19.26 -4.47 15.89
C GLY A 289 -18.47 -3.27 16.41
N ILE A 290 -17.23 -3.07 15.97
CA ILE A 290 -16.39 -1.94 16.36
C ILE A 290 -16.50 -0.85 15.30
N TYR A 291 -17.31 0.15 15.58
CA TYR A 291 -17.52 1.29 14.70
C TYR A 291 -16.39 2.31 14.85
N THR A 292 -15.69 2.55 13.75
CA THR A 292 -14.62 3.54 13.65
C THR A 292 -15.05 4.71 12.79
N PRO A 293 -14.72 5.95 13.17
CA PRO A 293 -15.05 7.12 12.36
C PRO A 293 -14.38 7.03 10.98
N SER A 294 -15.09 7.50 9.94
CA SER A 294 -14.51 7.60 8.60
C SER A 294 -13.34 8.57 8.53
N LEU A 295 -12.49 8.51 7.50
CA LEU A 295 -11.33 9.41 7.40
C LEU A 295 -11.75 10.88 7.27
N GLN A 296 -12.90 11.13 6.65
CA GLN A 296 -13.51 12.45 6.51
C GLN A 296 -14.28 12.90 7.76
N ASN A 297 -14.49 12.01 8.74
CA ASN A 297 -15.19 12.35 9.97
C ASN A 297 -14.40 13.38 10.78
N PRO A 298 -15.03 14.44 11.33
CA PRO A 298 -14.31 15.48 12.10
C PRO A 298 -13.40 14.93 13.21
N LEU A 299 -13.79 13.81 13.86
CA LEU A 299 -12.98 13.15 14.89
C LEU A 299 -11.63 12.64 14.36
N MET A 300 -11.56 12.28 13.08
CA MET A 300 -10.32 11.88 12.40
C MET A 300 -9.69 13.05 11.64
N LEU A 301 -10.50 13.77 10.88
CA LEU A 301 -10.06 14.80 9.95
C LEU A 301 -9.40 15.98 10.67
N VAL A 302 -9.93 16.44 11.80
CA VAL A 302 -9.39 17.62 12.50
C VAL A 302 -7.98 17.34 13.06
N PRO A 303 -7.75 16.27 13.85
CA PRO A 303 -6.39 15.95 14.29
C PRO A 303 -5.41 15.73 13.14
N LEU A 304 -5.85 15.03 12.07
CA LEU A 304 -5.03 14.82 10.88
C LEU A 304 -4.70 16.14 10.19
N ALA A 305 -5.67 17.05 10.03
CA ALA A 305 -5.45 18.35 9.40
C ALA A 305 -4.49 19.22 10.21
N VAL A 306 -4.61 19.25 11.53
CA VAL A 306 -3.66 19.96 12.42
C VAL A 306 -2.25 19.39 12.27
N TYR A 307 -2.12 18.06 12.34
CA TYR A 307 -0.86 17.36 12.18
C TYR A 307 -0.23 17.62 10.80
N PHE A 308 -0.96 17.39 9.72
CA PHE A 308 -0.47 17.57 8.36
C PHE A 308 -0.18 19.02 8.02
N ARG A 309 -0.92 20.00 8.57
CA ARG A 309 -0.60 21.43 8.42
C ARG A 309 0.77 21.74 9.03
N ALA A 310 1.05 21.24 10.22
CA ALA A 310 2.36 21.43 10.87
C ALA A 310 3.46 20.66 10.12
N ALA A 311 3.22 19.42 9.73
CA ALA A 311 4.15 18.59 8.96
C ALA A 311 4.49 19.25 7.62
N TRP A 312 3.50 19.76 6.90
CA TRP A 312 3.65 20.41 5.59
C TRP A 312 4.56 21.63 5.67
N ARG A 313 4.36 22.51 6.67
CA ARG A 313 5.19 23.70 6.87
C ARG A 313 6.68 23.37 7.04
N ASN A 314 6.98 22.22 7.63
CA ASN A 314 8.35 21.75 7.89
C ASN A 314 8.92 20.84 6.79
N THR A 315 8.09 20.38 5.86
CA THR A 315 8.50 19.46 4.81
C THR A 315 9.30 20.23 3.74
N PRO A 316 10.50 19.80 3.32
CA PRO A 316 11.23 20.38 2.19
C PRO A 316 10.42 20.46 0.89
N ALA A 317 10.69 21.47 0.06
CA ALA A 317 9.97 21.71 -1.20
C ALA A 317 10.02 20.51 -2.18
N ARG A 318 11.09 19.71 -2.15
CA ARG A 318 11.21 18.46 -2.92
C ARG A 318 10.04 17.51 -2.66
N TYR A 319 9.76 17.20 -1.40
CA TYR A 319 8.69 16.27 -1.04
C TYR A 319 7.29 16.85 -1.27
N ARG A 320 7.12 18.17 -1.13
CA ARG A 320 5.86 18.86 -1.50
C ARG A 320 5.59 18.78 -3.00
N ARG A 321 6.62 18.99 -3.84
CA ARG A 321 6.51 18.82 -5.30
C ARG A 321 6.17 17.38 -5.67
N TYR A 322 6.82 16.41 -5.02
CA TYR A 322 6.48 14.99 -5.17
C TYR A 322 5.02 14.70 -4.81
N PHE A 323 4.52 15.24 -3.69
CA PHE A 323 3.12 15.11 -3.30
C PHE A 323 2.17 15.67 -4.36
N PHE A 324 2.39 16.89 -4.87
CA PHE A 324 1.53 17.43 -5.92
C PHE A 324 1.61 16.62 -7.21
N ALA A 325 2.80 16.17 -7.60
CA ALA A 325 2.98 15.34 -8.79
C ALA A 325 2.25 13.99 -8.70
N ALA A 326 2.15 13.41 -7.50
CA ALA A 326 1.37 12.20 -7.25
C ALA A 326 -0.14 12.48 -7.10
N PHE A 327 -0.52 13.53 -6.37
CA PHE A 327 -1.90 13.80 -5.98
C PHE A 327 -2.74 14.42 -7.09
N VAL A 328 -2.19 15.41 -7.80
CA VAL A 328 -2.94 16.19 -8.80
C VAL A 328 -3.48 15.33 -9.95
N PRO A 329 -2.72 14.36 -10.52
CA PRO A 329 -3.28 13.47 -11.55
C PRO A 329 -4.29 12.46 -11.01
N VAL A 330 -4.14 12.01 -9.76
CA VAL A 330 -5.04 11.03 -9.15
C VAL A 330 -6.37 11.64 -8.75
N LEU A 331 -6.39 12.92 -8.34
CA LEU A 331 -7.62 13.60 -7.94
C LEU A 331 -8.73 13.59 -9.01
N PRO A 332 -8.50 14.00 -10.28
CA PRO A 332 -9.54 13.93 -11.31
C PRO A 332 -9.91 12.48 -11.63
N LEU A 333 -8.95 11.54 -11.64
CA LEU A 333 -9.26 10.12 -11.83
C LEU A 333 -10.16 9.58 -10.71
N PHE A 334 -9.91 9.98 -9.47
CA PHE A 334 -10.73 9.62 -8.33
C PHE A 334 -12.13 10.22 -8.42
N MET A 335 -12.25 11.50 -8.81
CA MET A 335 -13.56 12.15 -8.97
C MET A 335 -14.39 11.51 -10.08
N LEU A 336 -13.77 11.09 -11.19
CA LEU A 336 -14.46 10.53 -12.35
C LEU A 336 -14.71 9.02 -12.24
N PHE A 337 -13.75 8.26 -11.68
CA PHE A 337 -13.73 6.79 -11.72
C PHE A 337 -13.61 6.10 -10.36
N GLY A 338 -13.25 6.84 -9.30
CA GLY A 338 -13.26 6.32 -7.93
C GLY A 338 -14.69 6.21 -7.40
N TYR A 339 -14.87 5.54 -6.25
CA TYR A 339 -16.18 5.36 -5.65
C TYR A 339 -16.26 5.93 -4.23
N CYS A 340 -17.04 7.00 -4.06
CA CYS A 340 -17.30 7.67 -2.79
C CYS A 340 -16.02 7.99 -2.01
N ASP A 341 -15.86 7.48 -0.79
CA ASP A 341 -14.71 7.63 0.10
C ASP A 341 -13.71 6.47 0.02
N GLU A 342 -13.61 5.80 -1.14
CA GLU A 342 -12.64 4.74 -1.40
C GLU A 342 -11.19 5.27 -1.52
N SER A 343 -10.67 5.74 -0.40
CA SER A 343 -9.39 6.42 -0.26
C SER A 343 -8.18 5.53 -0.57
N ARG A 344 -8.34 4.21 -0.62
CA ARG A 344 -7.33 3.28 -1.16
C ARG A 344 -6.94 3.61 -2.61
N ASN A 345 -7.79 4.29 -3.38
CA ASN A 345 -7.48 4.72 -4.75
C ASN A 345 -6.34 5.76 -4.81
N PHE A 346 -5.96 6.34 -3.67
CA PHE A 346 -4.78 7.20 -3.53
C PHE A 346 -3.50 6.44 -3.14
N SER A 347 -3.46 5.12 -3.23
CA SER A 347 -2.30 4.26 -2.93
C SER A 347 -0.97 4.78 -3.52
N VAL A 348 -0.97 5.27 -4.77
CA VAL A 348 0.21 5.84 -5.44
C VAL A 348 0.69 7.16 -4.79
N VAL A 349 -0.20 7.84 -4.06
CA VAL A 349 0.09 9.08 -3.31
C VAL A 349 0.59 8.76 -1.89
N PHE A 350 0.37 7.55 -1.36
CA PHE A 350 0.72 7.20 0.01
C PHE A 350 2.21 7.35 0.33
N PRO A 351 3.17 7.03 -0.56
CA PRO A 351 4.57 7.35 -0.32
C PRO A 351 4.81 8.83 -0.04
N ALA A 352 4.15 9.74 -0.77
CA ALA A 352 4.30 11.17 -0.55
C ALA A 352 3.66 11.63 0.77
N ILE A 353 2.48 11.09 1.11
CA ILE A 353 1.81 11.35 2.39
C ILE A 353 2.69 10.88 3.56
N ILE A 354 3.29 9.70 3.48
CA ILE A 354 4.21 9.16 4.49
C ILE A 354 5.42 10.08 4.65
N LEU A 355 6.05 10.52 3.56
CA LEU A 355 7.20 11.43 3.62
C LEU A 355 6.85 12.76 4.29
N ILE A 356 5.67 13.33 4.02
CA ILE A 356 5.19 14.52 4.73
C ILE A 356 4.96 14.22 6.20
N ALA A 357 4.24 13.13 6.52
CA ALA A 357 3.95 12.73 7.89
C ALA A 357 5.23 12.54 8.73
N LEU A 358 6.29 11.95 8.17
CA LEU A 358 7.56 11.79 8.88
C LEU A 358 8.14 13.13 9.39
N HIS A 359 7.95 14.24 8.66
CA HIS A 359 8.35 15.58 9.11
C HIS A 359 7.48 16.13 10.25
N GLY A 360 6.23 15.67 10.37
CA GLY A 360 5.37 15.96 11.52
C GLY A 360 5.69 15.10 12.73
N ALA A 361 6.04 13.83 12.51
CA ALA A 361 6.32 12.86 13.58
C ALA A 361 7.50 13.25 14.46
N THR A 362 8.54 13.89 13.90
CA THR A 362 9.67 14.43 14.67
C THR A 362 9.29 15.57 15.61
N ARG A 363 8.10 16.15 15.45
CA ARG A 363 7.61 17.32 16.19
C ARG A 363 6.27 17.07 16.89
N PHE A 364 5.87 15.81 17.05
CA PHE A 364 4.54 15.46 17.57
C PHE A 364 4.21 16.18 18.89
N ASP A 365 5.14 16.18 19.85
CA ASP A 365 4.96 16.86 21.15
C ASP A 365 4.82 18.38 21.02
N ALA A 366 5.48 19.00 20.04
CA ALA A 366 5.34 20.44 19.80
C ALA A 366 3.99 20.80 19.13
N ILE A 367 3.37 19.83 18.43
CA ILE A 367 2.07 20.03 17.77
C ILE A 367 0.92 19.89 18.77
N PHE A 368 0.98 18.89 19.66
CA PHE A 368 -0.14 18.53 20.56
C PHE A 368 0.15 18.70 22.05
N GLY A 369 1.41 18.85 22.47
CA GLY A 369 1.82 18.87 23.88
C GLY A 369 1.63 20.20 24.61
N GLY A 370 0.91 21.17 24.02
CA GLY A 370 0.48 22.40 24.70
C GLY A 370 1.59 23.35 25.17
N ARG A 371 2.87 23.02 24.99
CA ARG A 371 3.97 23.97 25.19
C ARG A 371 3.94 24.99 24.05
N ALA A 372 3.16 26.04 24.25
CA ALA A 372 3.36 27.32 23.60
C ALA A 372 4.86 27.60 23.58
N ALA A 373 5.33 28.14 22.46
CA ALA A 373 6.68 28.61 22.23
C ALA A 373 7.01 29.79 23.17
N ALA A 374 7.02 29.54 24.48
CA ALA A 374 7.50 30.41 25.53
C ALA A 374 8.87 29.90 25.98
N ASP A 375 9.83 29.78 25.05
CA ASP A 375 11.25 29.74 25.41
C ASP A 375 12.24 29.88 24.23
N HIS A 376 11.93 30.70 23.21
CA HIS A 376 12.91 31.07 22.18
C HIS A 376 13.17 32.58 22.15
N GLY A 377 13.54 33.11 23.33
CA GLY A 377 14.45 34.27 23.44
C GLY A 377 15.93 33.87 23.48
N GLY A 378 16.25 32.57 23.52
CA GLY A 378 17.61 32.07 23.41
C GLY A 378 17.88 31.58 21.99
N ALA A 379 18.65 32.36 21.22
CA ALA A 379 19.18 31.94 19.93
C ALA A 379 20.20 30.78 20.10
N THR A 380 19.72 29.57 20.37
CA THR A 380 20.51 28.37 20.12
C THR A 380 20.52 28.17 18.62
N ARG A 381 21.63 28.61 17.99
CA ARG A 381 22.07 28.17 16.67
C ARG A 381 21.72 26.70 16.50
N THR A 382 20.70 26.38 15.72
CA THR A 382 20.54 25.05 15.16
C THR A 382 21.86 24.74 14.47
N PRO A 383 22.59 23.68 14.86
CA PRO A 383 23.73 23.24 14.09
C PRO A 383 23.19 22.99 12.68
N ARG A 384 23.74 23.71 11.72
CA ARG A 384 23.55 23.44 10.31
C ARG A 384 23.86 21.95 10.17
N VAL A 385 22.83 21.13 9.91
CA VAL A 385 23.04 19.73 9.53
C VAL A 385 23.61 19.76 8.11
N SER A 386 24.87 20.21 8.01
CA SER A 386 25.75 19.94 6.88
C SER A 386 26.18 18.49 7.06
N GLY A 387 25.40 17.58 6.51
CA GLY A 387 25.65 16.16 6.63
C GLY A 387 24.35 15.39 6.86
N ILE A 388 23.54 15.27 5.80
CA ILE A 388 23.07 13.92 5.50
C ILE A 388 24.37 13.15 5.27
N ALA A 389 24.79 12.40 6.30
CA ALA A 389 25.96 11.54 6.20
C ALA A 389 25.76 10.70 4.93
N GLU A 390 26.73 10.76 4.02
CA GLU A 390 26.95 9.70 3.07
C GLU A 390 26.95 8.39 3.85
N VAL A 391 25.84 7.67 3.75
CA VAL A 391 25.80 6.27 4.15
C VAL A 391 26.58 5.54 3.07
N ARG A 392 27.91 5.58 3.16
CA ARG A 392 28.77 4.55 2.57
C ARG A 392 28.50 3.28 3.35
N GLU A 393 27.57 2.48 2.84
CA GLU A 393 27.51 1.05 3.16
C GLU A 393 28.81 0.42 2.62
N THR A 394 29.74 0.09 3.52
CA THR A 394 30.69 -0.98 3.27
C THR A 394 29.91 -2.27 3.03
N ALA A 395 30.29 -2.96 1.95
CA ALA A 395 29.70 -4.21 1.45
C ALA A 395 29.58 -5.31 2.53
#